data_AF-A0A939X986-F1
#
_entry.id   AF-A0A939X986-F1
#
_cell.length_a   1.000
_cell.length_b   1.000
_cell.length_c   1.000
_cell.angle_alpha   90.00
_cell.angle_beta   90.00
_cell.angle_gamma   90.00
#
_symmetry.space_group_name_H-M   'P 1'
#
loop_
_entity.id
_entity.type
_entity.pdbx_description
1 polymer ?
#
loop_
_entity_poly.entity_id
_entity_poly.type
_entity_poly.pdbx_seq_one_letter_code
_entity_poly.pdbx_strand_id
1 'polypeptide(L)'
;MAKELLFNEEARKKLLSGVEQISRAVKVTLGPKGRNVLLDKKFGAPTVTKDGVSVAKEVELEDHFENMGAQLLKEVATKTNDVAGDGTTTATVLAYSMVREGLKAVAAGMTPIELKRGMDKATALAVEEIKKNSKEIKGSEEVSHVASVSANNDAEIGKILAEAIEKVGKDGVITVEEAKTMETTTDFVEGMQFDRGYISPYFVTDRDRMETVFNDCLILIHDKKISNMKDLLPLLEKVAQTGKQLLIIAEDIDGEALATLIVNSIRGTLKTCAVKAPGFGDRRKAMLEDIAILTGGEVITEDLGLKLENTDITQLGKAKSVKIDKDNTTIIDGAGKEKEIKDRIAQIKAQIEESSSEYDKEKLKERLAKLAGGVAVINIGAVTEVEMKEKKHRVEDALSATRAALEEGIVAGGGLALIQASKALDKADESGLSDDEKVGFKIVKRALEEPIRQIAENAGVDGAVIADRAKNEKKGIGFDASKMEWKDMFESGIIDPAKVTRSALQNAVSVASLLLTTECAITDIPEKNPAPAMPAGGMGGMDGMY
;
A
#
# COMPACT_ATOMS: atom_id res chain seq x y z
N MET A 1 11.20 14.57 29.76
CA MET A 1 12.26 15.35 29.07
C MET A 1 11.78 16.78 28.89
N ALA A 2 12.69 17.75 28.95
CA ALA A 2 12.37 19.15 28.67
C ALA A 2 12.13 19.34 27.16
N LYS A 3 11.32 20.34 26.79
CA LYS A 3 10.91 20.59 25.40
C LYS A 3 11.52 21.88 24.87
N GLU A 4 11.89 21.89 23.59
CA GLU A 4 12.26 23.07 22.82
C GLU A 4 11.07 23.50 21.96
N LEU A 5 10.83 24.82 21.90
CA LEU A 5 9.71 25.40 21.16
C LEU A 5 10.22 26.42 20.16
N LEU A 6 9.80 26.29 18.91
CA LEU A 6 9.95 27.32 17.89
C LEU A 6 8.58 27.85 17.50
N PHE A 7 8.52 29.14 17.19
CA PHE A 7 7.28 29.83 16.85
C PHE A 7 7.37 30.49 15.47
N ASN A 8 6.21 30.75 14.88
CA ASN A 8 6.02 31.61 13.71
C ASN A 8 6.94 31.25 12.53
N GLU A 9 7.68 32.24 12.01
CA GLU A 9 8.55 32.11 10.85
C GLU A 9 9.75 31.18 11.08
N GLU A 10 10.31 31.14 12.28
CA GLU A 10 11.46 30.28 12.59
C GLU A 10 11.07 28.80 12.53
N ALA A 11 9.93 28.45 13.12
CA ALA A 11 9.37 27.09 13.02
C ALA A 11 9.10 26.71 11.57
N ARG A 12 8.42 27.59 10.81
CA ARG A 12 8.04 27.34 9.42
C ARG A 12 9.25 27.18 8.50
N LYS A 13 10.32 27.94 8.70
CA LYS A 13 11.58 27.82 7.94
C LYS A 13 12.25 26.46 8.17
N LYS A 14 12.32 26.01 9.42
CA LYS A 14 12.89 24.70 9.77
C LYS A 14 12.07 23.55 9.19
N LEU A 15 10.75 23.60 9.34
CA LEU A 15 9.85 22.62 8.73
C LEU A 15 10.01 22.58 7.20
N LEU A 16 10.05 23.73 6.53
CA LEU A 16 10.26 23.80 5.08
C LEU A 16 11.61 23.21 4.65
N SER A 17 12.68 23.46 5.39
CA SER A 17 14.00 22.86 5.10
C SER A 17 13.93 21.33 5.10
N GLY A 18 13.25 20.75 6.08
CA GLY A 18 13.01 19.31 6.14
C GLY A 18 12.20 18.77 4.96
N VAL A 19 11.10 19.44 4.63
CA VAL A 19 10.25 19.12 3.47
C VAL A 19 11.05 19.20 2.16
N GLU A 20 11.92 20.20 2.02
CA GLU A 20 12.77 20.35 0.83
C GLU A 20 13.78 19.22 0.69
N GLN A 21 14.45 18.83 1.78
CA GLN A 21 15.48 17.79 1.75
C GLN A 21 14.90 16.44 1.29
N ILE A 22 13.80 15.99 1.89
CA ILE A 22 13.14 14.75 1.47
C ILE A 22 12.56 14.86 0.06
N SER A 23 11.96 16.00 -0.31
CA SER A 23 11.45 16.21 -1.67
C SER A 23 12.55 16.12 -2.73
N ARG A 24 13.73 16.71 -2.46
CA ARG A 24 14.89 16.65 -3.36
C ARG A 24 15.41 15.22 -3.53
N ALA A 25 15.38 14.40 -2.48
CA ALA A 25 15.78 13.00 -2.56
C ALA A 25 14.78 12.15 -3.35
N VAL A 26 13.47 12.40 -3.18
CA VAL A 26 12.41 11.61 -3.80
C VAL A 26 12.18 12.01 -5.26
N LYS A 27 12.14 13.30 -5.58
CA LYS A 27 11.71 13.79 -6.91
C LYS A 27 12.63 13.40 -8.08
N VAL A 28 13.88 13.01 -7.80
CA VAL A 28 14.82 12.53 -8.83
C VAL A 28 14.39 11.19 -9.44
N THR A 29 13.49 10.45 -8.78
CA THR A 29 12.98 9.19 -9.28
C THR A 29 11.78 9.35 -10.22
N LEU A 30 11.19 10.55 -10.33
CA LEU A 30 9.95 10.76 -11.07
C LEU A 30 10.13 10.63 -12.59
N GLY A 31 9.23 9.86 -13.21
CA GLY A 31 9.10 9.73 -14.66
C GLY A 31 10.04 8.70 -15.30
N PRO A 32 9.92 8.46 -16.62
CA PRO A 32 10.64 7.38 -17.31
C PRO A 32 12.17 7.55 -17.30
N LYS A 33 12.65 8.80 -17.20
CA LYS A 33 14.07 9.15 -17.07
C LYS A 33 14.49 9.48 -15.63
N GLY A 34 13.65 9.11 -14.66
CA GLY A 34 14.00 9.15 -13.24
C GLY A 34 15.23 8.28 -12.93
N ARG A 35 16.02 8.72 -11.96
CA ARG A 35 17.27 8.07 -11.54
C ARG A 35 17.07 7.24 -10.29
N ASN A 36 17.93 6.24 -10.10
CA ASN A 36 17.94 5.43 -8.90
C ASN A 36 18.49 6.21 -7.71
N VAL A 37 18.00 5.89 -6.53
CA VAL A 37 18.56 6.30 -5.24
C VAL A 37 19.20 5.09 -4.58
N LEU A 38 20.39 5.31 -4.01
CA LEU A 38 21.13 4.32 -3.23
C LEU A 38 20.85 4.55 -1.76
N LEU A 39 20.38 3.50 -1.08
CA LEU A 39 20.03 3.51 0.34
C LEU A 39 21.01 2.59 1.07
N ASP A 40 21.77 3.16 2.00
CA ASP A 40 22.75 2.41 2.79
C ASP A 40 22.05 1.44 3.75
N LYS A 41 22.71 0.32 4.05
CA LYS A 41 22.23 -0.67 5.01
C LYS A 41 23.31 -0.96 6.03
N LYS A 42 22.92 -1.05 7.30
CA LYS A 42 23.83 -1.43 8.41
C LYS A 42 24.55 -2.77 8.15
N PHE A 43 23.93 -3.67 7.41
CA PHE A 43 24.49 -4.96 7.02
C PHE A 43 24.08 -5.31 5.58
N GLY A 44 25.00 -5.93 4.83
CA GLY A 44 24.74 -6.38 3.46
C GLY A 44 24.97 -5.30 2.40
N ALA A 45 24.46 -5.54 1.19
CA ALA A 45 24.56 -4.60 0.08
C ALA A 45 23.53 -3.47 0.21
N PRO A 46 23.83 -2.25 -0.29
CA PRO A 46 22.87 -1.16 -0.32
C PRO A 46 21.66 -1.51 -1.19
N THR A 47 20.50 -0.93 -0.87
CA THR A 47 19.33 -1.02 -1.75
C THR A 47 19.45 0.01 -2.86
N VAL A 48 19.16 -0.40 -4.10
CA VAL A 48 18.99 0.50 -5.24
C VAL A 48 17.51 0.54 -5.57
N THR A 49 16.90 1.73 -5.59
CA THR A 49 15.46 1.85 -5.84
C THR A 49 15.09 3.10 -6.65
N LYS A 50 13.97 3.04 -7.38
CA LYS A 50 13.26 4.19 -7.94
C LYS A 50 11.95 4.49 -7.22
N ASP A 51 11.56 3.66 -6.27
CA ASP A 51 10.32 3.84 -5.53
C ASP A 51 10.44 5.03 -4.55
N GLY A 52 9.57 6.02 -4.74
CA GLY A 52 9.52 7.22 -3.92
C GLY A 52 9.19 6.95 -2.46
N VAL A 53 8.36 5.94 -2.13
CA VAL A 53 8.04 5.66 -0.73
C VAL A 53 9.19 4.97 -0.01
N SER A 54 9.91 4.06 -0.67
CA SER A 54 11.16 3.49 -0.15
C SER A 54 12.18 4.57 0.17
N VAL A 55 12.40 5.53 -0.75
CA VAL A 55 13.30 6.66 -0.50
C VAL A 55 12.81 7.53 0.65
N ALA A 56 11.52 7.89 0.66
CA ALA A 56 10.95 8.71 1.72
C ALA A 56 11.04 8.04 3.11
N LYS A 57 10.91 6.70 3.16
CA LYS A 57 10.96 5.94 4.42
C LYS A 57 12.31 6.01 5.12
N GLU A 58 13.41 6.03 4.35
CA GLU A 58 14.78 6.08 4.87
C GLU A 58 15.24 7.48 5.29
N VAL A 59 14.48 8.54 5.00
CA VAL A 59 14.89 9.89 5.37
C VAL A 59 14.52 10.18 6.83
N GLU A 60 15.54 10.33 7.64
CA GLU A 60 15.48 10.84 9.02
C GLU A 60 16.57 11.91 9.18
N LEU A 61 16.17 13.09 9.65
CA LEU A 61 17.07 14.25 9.76
C LEU A 61 17.53 14.44 11.21
N GLU A 62 18.77 14.89 11.39
CA GLU A 62 19.37 15.12 12.70
C GLU A 62 18.70 16.29 13.44
N ASP A 63 18.41 17.38 12.75
CA ASP A 63 17.66 18.49 13.33
C ASP A 63 16.20 18.07 13.51
N HIS A 64 15.71 18.07 14.75
CA HIS A 64 14.39 17.56 15.07
C HIS A 64 13.26 18.38 14.41
N PHE A 65 13.44 19.69 14.22
CA PHE A 65 12.44 20.53 13.57
C PHE A 65 12.39 20.29 12.06
N GLU A 66 13.55 20.13 11.42
CA GLU A 66 13.63 19.70 10.03
C GLU A 66 13.04 18.28 9.88
N ASN A 67 13.36 17.37 10.80
CA ASN A 67 12.82 16.02 10.78
C ASN A 67 11.30 16.00 10.89
N MET A 68 10.68 16.84 11.75
CA MET A 68 9.22 16.97 11.80
C MET A 68 8.63 17.34 10.43
N GLY A 69 9.25 18.27 9.71
CA GLY A 69 8.83 18.61 8.34
C GLY A 69 9.01 17.45 7.36
N ALA A 70 10.11 16.72 7.46
CA ALA A 70 10.38 15.54 6.63
C ALA A 70 9.37 14.41 6.89
N GLN A 71 9.04 14.13 8.17
CA GLN A 71 8.06 13.10 8.54
C GLN A 71 6.65 13.43 8.03
N LEU A 72 6.24 14.70 8.05
CA LEU A 72 4.96 15.12 7.47
C LEU A 72 4.92 14.86 5.95
N LEU A 73 6.01 15.12 5.23
CA LEU A 73 6.06 14.83 3.80
C LEU A 73 6.15 13.33 3.50
N LYS A 74 6.81 12.54 4.36
CA LYS A 74 6.82 11.07 4.31
C LYS A 74 5.41 10.48 4.52
N GLU A 75 4.59 11.11 5.37
CA GLU A 75 3.19 10.72 5.56
C GLU A 75 2.37 10.89 4.28
N VAL A 76 2.60 11.95 3.49
CA VAL A 76 1.97 12.13 2.16
C VAL A 76 2.28 10.96 1.24
N ALA A 77 3.55 10.58 1.14
CA ALA A 77 3.98 9.48 0.28
C ALA A 77 3.37 8.16 0.74
N THR A 78 3.47 7.86 2.04
CA THR A 78 2.93 6.63 2.65
C THR A 78 1.43 6.54 2.44
N LYS A 79 0.68 7.62 2.68
CA LYS A 79 -0.78 7.55 2.60
C LYS A 79 -1.30 7.50 1.17
N THR A 80 -0.54 8.03 0.22
CA THR A 80 -0.84 7.86 -1.21
C THR A 80 -0.60 6.40 -1.62
N ASN A 81 0.48 5.78 -1.14
CA ASN A 81 0.76 4.37 -1.36
C ASN A 81 -0.35 3.47 -0.80
N ASP A 82 -0.79 3.70 0.44
CA ASP A 82 -1.86 2.89 1.06
C ASP A 82 -3.18 2.91 0.26
N VAL A 83 -3.50 4.02 -0.39
CA VAL A 83 -4.80 4.22 -1.06
C VAL A 83 -4.78 3.77 -2.51
N ALA A 84 -3.67 4.01 -3.21
CA ALA A 84 -3.59 3.85 -4.65
C ALA A 84 -2.43 2.96 -5.12
N GLY A 85 -1.46 2.67 -4.24
CA GLY A 85 -0.27 1.85 -4.49
C GLY A 85 0.71 2.40 -5.54
N ASP A 86 0.54 3.66 -5.94
CA ASP A 86 1.42 4.40 -6.84
C ASP A 86 1.20 5.91 -6.62
N GLY A 87 2.01 6.78 -7.23
CA GLY A 87 1.89 8.24 -7.20
C GLY A 87 2.56 8.89 -5.99
N THR A 88 3.35 8.14 -5.23
CA THR A 88 4.04 8.60 -4.02
C THR A 88 4.97 9.78 -4.32
N THR A 89 5.82 9.66 -5.34
CA THR A 89 6.70 10.73 -5.81
C THR A 89 5.92 11.95 -6.32
N THR A 90 4.82 11.74 -7.04
CA THR A 90 3.95 12.82 -7.53
C THR A 90 3.34 13.60 -6.36
N ALA A 91 2.85 12.91 -5.34
CA ALA A 91 2.28 13.52 -4.14
C ALA A 91 3.34 14.35 -3.39
N THR A 92 4.57 13.84 -3.26
CA THR A 92 5.69 14.55 -2.65
C THR A 92 6.07 15.83 -3.41
N VAL A 93 6.10 15.79 -4.75
CA VAL A 93 6.38 16.97 -5.60
C VAL A 93 5.29 18.03 -5.46
N LEU A 94 4.01 17.62 -5.49
CA LEU A 94 2.88 18.52 -5.31
C LEU A 94 2.90 19.18 -3.94
N ALA A 95 3.09 18.40 -2.87
CA ALA A 95 3.10 18.89 -1.50
C ALA A 95 4.22 19.89 -1.28
N TYR A 96 5.45 19.60 -1.72
CA TYR A 96 6.57 20.53 -1.59
C TYR A 96 6.29 21.86 -2.29
N SER A 97 5.77 21.84 -3.53
CA SER A 97 5.42 23.08 -4.24
C SER A 97 4.39 23.91 -3.49
N MET A 98 3.34 23.27 -2.96
CA MET A 98 2.28 23.98 -2.25
C MET A 98 2.77 24.56 -0.92
N VAL A 99 3.57 23.79 -0.16
CA VAL A 99 4.19 24.27 1.09
C VAL A 99 5.10 25.47 0.79
N ARG A 100 5.97 25.36 -0.22
CA ARG A 100 6.92 26.43 -0.56
C ARG A 100 6.22 27.73 -0.95
N GLU A 101 5.23 27.68 -1.85
CA GLU A 101 4.52 28.88 -2.29
C GLU A 101 3.55 29.40 -1.22
N GLY A 102 2.90 28.52 -0.46
CA GLY A 102 2.02 28.91 0.64
C GLY A 102 2.78 29.59 1.78
N LEU A 103 3.98 29.12 2.14
CA LEU A 103 4.77 29.75 3.19
C LEU A 103 5.25 31.16 2.79
N LYS A 104 5.50 31.40 1.49
CA LYS A 104 5.76 32.76 0.98
C LYS A 104 4.53 33.65 1.12
N ALA A 105 3.33 33.14 0.83
CA ALA A 105 2.08 33.87 1.00
C ALA A 105 1.82 34.22 2.47
N VAL A 106 2.06 33.29 3.39
CA VAL A 106 1.97 33.53 4.84
C VAL A 106 2.99 34.57 5.30
N ALA A 107 4.23 34.49 4.81
CA ALA A 107 5.26 35.50 5.09
C ALA A 107 4.90 36.89 4.53
N ALA A 108 4.07 36.96 3.49
CA ALA A 108 3.54 38.21 2.95
C ALA A 108 2.34 38.76 3.75
N GLY A 109 1.94 38.11 4.86
CA GLY A 109 0.87 38.56 5.75
C GLY A 109 -0.51 37.97 5.46
N MET A 110 -0.60 36.99 4.56
CA MET A 110 -1.88 36.33 4.26
C MET A 110 -2.28 35.34 5.36
N THR A 111 -3.59 35.20 5.56
CA THR A 111 -4.16 34.36 6.61
C THR A 111 -4.07 32.87 6.24
N PRO A 112 -3.35 32.03 7.01
CA PRO A 112 -3.19 30.61 6.67
C PRO A 112 -4.51 29.83 6.52
N ILE A 113 -5.51 30.16 7.34
CA ILE A 113 -6.82 29.50 7.31
C ILE A 113 -7.58 29.83 6.00
N GLU A 114 -7.48 31.07 5.53
CA GLU A 114 -8.11 31.49 4.27
C GLU A 114 -7.38 30.88 3.07
N LEU A 115 -6.04 30.82 3.10
CA LEU A 115 -5.24 30.09 2.10
C LEU A 115 -5.70 28.64 2.01
N LYS A 116 -5.83 27.94 3.15
CA LYS A 116 -6.33 26.57 3.20
C LYS A 116 -7.70 26.44 2.54
N ARG A 117 -8.66 27.30 2.86
CA ARG A 117 -10.01 27.26 2.24
C ARG A 117 -9.95 27.42 0.73
N GLY A 118 -9.10 28.32 0.23
CA GLY A 118 -8.83 28.47 -1.19
C GLY A 118 -8.25 27.22 -1.84
N MET A 119 -7.26 26.61 -1.18
CA MET A 119 -6.63 25.35 -1.63
C MET A 119 -7.64 24.19 -1.68
N ASP A 120 -8.48 24.04 -0.65
CA ASP A 120 -9.51 23.01 -0.58
C ASP A 120 -10.51 23.15 -1.74
N LYS A 121 -10.98 24.38 -2.02
CA LYS A 121 -11.91 24.68 -3.13
C LYS A 121 -11.29 24.35 -4.50
N ALA A 122 -10.04 24.77 -4.74
CA ALA A 122 -9.32 24.44 -5.98
C ALA A 122 -9.15 22.93 -6.16
N THR A 123 -8.83 22.23 -5.07
CA THR A 123 -8.62 20.78 -5.06
C THR A 123 -9.90 20.03 -5.40
N ALA A 124 -11.04 20.42 -4.81
CA ALA A 124 -12.33 19.81 -5.12
C ALA A 124 -12.65 19.89 -6.62
N LEU A 125 -12.52 21.08 -7.22
CA LEU A 125 -12.75 21.29 -8.66
C LEU A 125 -11.77 20.50 -9.53
N ALA A 126 -10.49 20.46 -9.15
CA ALA A 126 -9.48 19.69 -9.88
C ALA A 126 -9.78 18.18 -9.84
N VAL A 127 -10.21 17.64 -8.70
CA VAL A 127 -10.60 16.23 -8.55
C VAL A 127 -11.84 15.91 -9.38
N GLU A 128 -12.84 16.80 -9.40
CA GLU A 128 -14.02 16.64 -10.27
C GLU A 128 -13.64 16.59 -11.74
N GLU A 129 -12.74 17.48 -12.19
CA GLU A 129 -12.27 17.49 -13.57
C GLU A 129 -11.45 16.23 -13.92
N ILE A 130 -10.62 15.72 -13.00
CA ILE A 130 -9.90 14.44 -13.17
C ILE A 130 -10.91 13.30 -13.35
N LYS A 131 -11.93 13.20 -12.50
CA LYS A 131 -12.98 12.18 -12.59
C LYS A 131 -13.75 12.27 -13.91
N LYS A 132 -14.12 13.48 -14.32
CA LYS A 132 -14.83 13.73 -15.58
C LYS A 132 -14.02 13.33 -16.82
N ASN A 133 -12.70 13.45 -16.74
CA ASN A 133 -11.78 13.07 -17.80
C ASN A 133 -11.33 11.61 -17.74
N SER A 134 -11.70 10.87 -16.68
CA SER A 134 -11.41 9.45 -16.56
C SER A 134 -12.17 8.64 -17.62
N LYS A 135 -11.50 7.63 -18.16
CA LYS A 135 -12.09 6.63 -19.05
C LYS A 135 -12.04 5.27 -18.39
N GLU A 136 -13.15 4.53 -18.43
CA GLU A 136 -13.20 3.15 -17.95
C GLU A 136 -12.29 2.24 -18.80
N ILE A 137 -11.59 1.31 -18.15
CA ILE A 137 -10.78 0.29 -18.81
C ILE A 137 -11.70 -0.79 -19.40
N LYS A 138 -11.57 -1.02 -20.71
CA LYS A 138 -12.43 -1.94 -21.47
C LYS A 138 -11.73 -3.22 -21.91
N GLY A 139 -10.39 -3.27 -21.91
CA GLY A 139 -9.66 -4.41 -22.46
C GLY A 139 -8.30 -4.68 -21.83
N SER A 140 -7.78 -5.88 -22.09
CA SER A 140 -6.49 -6.39 -21.62
C SER A 140 -5.30 -5.53 -22.09
N GLU A 141 -5.41 -4.88 -23.25
CA GLU A 141 -4.39 -3.96 -23.78
C GLU A 141 -4.21 -2.72 -22.90
N GLU A 142 -5.31 -2.08 -22.48
CA GLU A 142 -5.26 -0.91 -21.59
C GLU A 142 -4.72 -1.29 -20.20
N VAL A 143 -5.09 -2.48 -19.69
CA VAL A 143 -4.53 -3.05 -18.46
C VAL A 143 -3.01 -3.21 -18.59
N SER A 144 -2.55 -3.75 -19.72
CA SER A 144 -1.13 -3.93 -20.00
C SER A 144 -0.38 -2.60 -20.07
N HIS A 145 -0.98 -1.57 -20.68
CA HIS A 145 -0.39 -0.23 -20.73
C HIS A 145 -0.24 0.39 -19.35
N VAL A 146 -1.29 0.38 -18.51
CA VAL A 146 -1.20 0.88 -17.13
C VAL A 146 -0.10 0.16 -16.36
N ALA A 147 -0.12 -1.18 -16.40
CA ALA A 147 0.86 -2.01 -15.71
C ALA A 147 2.29 -1.73 -16.21
N SER A 148 2.48 -1.55 -17.53
CA SER A 148 3.79 -1.24 -18.12
C SER A 148 4.29 0.13 -17.66
N VAL A 149 3.44 1.16 -17.68
CA VAL A 149 3.82 2.53 -17.28
C VAL A 149 4.25 2.56 -15.82
N SER A 150 3.46 1.99 -14.91
CA SER A 150 3.81 1.89 -13.49
C SER A 150 5.03 0.99 -13.26
N ALA A 151 5.23 -0.03 -14.10
CA ALA A 151 6.44 -0.85 -14.10
C ALA A 151 7.64 -0.19 -14.81
N ASN A 152 7.78 1.14 -14.81
CA ASN A 152 8.89 1.85 -15.46
C ASN A 152 9.05 1.58 -16.97
N ASN A 153 7.93 1.41 -17.68
CA ASN A 153 7.84 1.02 -19.10
C ASN A 153 8.35 -0.40 -19.40
N ASP A 154 8.23 -1.31 -18.43
CA ASP A 154 8.51 -2.72 -18.60
C ASP A 154 7.30 -3.45 -19.21
N ALA A 155 7.35 -3.64 -20.53
CA ALA A 155 6.29 -4.30 -21.28
C ALA A 155 6.11 -5.79 -20.93
N GLU A 156 7.16 -6.45 -20.44
CA GLU A 156 7.08 -7.86 -20.01
C GLU A 156 6.23 -7.97 -18.75
N ILE A 157 6.50 -7.13 -17.75
CA ILE A 157 5.69 -7.03 -16.53
C ILE A 157 4.24 -6.66 -16.86
N GLY A 158 4.04 -5.67 -17.75
CA GLY A 158 2.71 -5.25 -18.14
C GLY A 158 1.90 -6.36 -18.81
N LYS A 159 2.54 -7.19 -19.64
CA LYS A 159 1.89 -8.34 -20.28
C LYS A 159 1.55 -9.43 -19.25
N ILE A 160 2.48 -9.76 -18.36
CA ILE A 160 2.28 -10.77 -17.30
C ILE A 160 1.09 -10.39 -16.41
N LEU A 161 1.00 -9.13 -16.00
CA LEU A 161 -0.09 -8.64 -15.16
C LEU A 161 -1.43 -8.65 -15.90
N ALA A 162 -1.46 -8.26 -17.18
CA ALA A 162 -2.67 -8.31 -17.98
C ALA A 162 -3.20 -9.74 -18.14
N GLU A 163 -2.32 -10.71 -18.44
CA GLU A 163 -2.68 -12.13 -18.54
C GLU A 163 -3.18 -12.69 -17.21
N ALA A 164 -2.54 -12.32 -16.10
CA ALA A 164 -2.96 -12.73 -14.76
C ALA A 164 -4.37 -12.22 -14.46
N ILE A 165 -4.63 -10.91 -14.64
CA ILE A 165 -5.93 -10.28 -14.40
C ILE A 165 -7.02 -10.85 -15.30
N GLU A 166 -6.72 -11.10 -16.57
CA GLU A 166 -7.67 -11.68 -17.52
C GLU A 166 -8.13 -13.07 -17.06
N LYS A 167 -7.22 -13.86 -16.47
CA LYS A 167 -7.51 -15.23 -16.03
C LYS A 167 -8.16 -15.32 -14.65
N VAL A 168 -7.75 -14.52 -13.66
CA VAL A 168 -8.39 -14.52 -12.32
C VAL A 168 -9.60 -13.58 -12.22
N GLY A 169 -9.79 -12.70 -13.20
CA GLY A 169 -10.82 -11.68 -13.21
C GLY A 169 -10.43 -10.42 -12.44
N LYS A 170 -11.23 -9.35 -12.58
CA LYS A 170 -11.00 -8.04 -11.95
C LYS A 170 -10.92 -8.12 -10.42
N ASP A 171 -11.72 -8.99 -9.82
CA ASP A 171 -11.78 -9.22 -8.36
C ASP A 171 -10.87 -10.38 -7.91
N GLY A 172 -10.05 -10.92 -8.81
CA GLY A 172 -9.16 -12.04 -8.53
C GLY A 172 -7.95 -11.65 -7.70
N VAL A 173 -7.40 -12.63 -6.99
CA VAL A 173 -6.22 -12.43 -6.15
C VAL A 173 -4.96 -12.66 -6.98
N ILE A 174 -4.07 -11.67 -7.00
CA ILE A 174 -2.75 -11.77 -7.63
C ILE A 174 -1.73 -11.49 -6.54
N THR A 175 -0.68 -12.31 -6.49
CA THR A 175 0.38 -12.20 -5.51
C THR A 175 1.74 -12.38 -6.19
N VAL A 176 2.76 -11.73 -5.64
CA VAL A 176 4.12 -11.72 -6.20
C VAL A 176 5.06 -12.44 -5.24
N GLU A 177 5.76 -13.46 -5.71
CA GLU A 177 6.72 -14.26 -4.94
C GLU A 177 8.12 -14.20 -5.55
N GLU A 178 9.13 -14.59 -4.78
CA GLU A 178 10.53 -14.64 -5.23
C GLU A 178 10.80 -16.01 -5.88
N ALA A 179 11.23 -15.99 -7.14
CA ALA A 179 11.59 -17.22 -7.84
C ALA A 179 12.97 -17.71 -7.39
N LYS A 180 13.17 -19.03 -7.43
CA LYS A 180 14.51 -19.64 -7.27
C LYS A 180 15.30 -19.66 -8.58
N THR A 181 14.64 -19.37 -9.69
CA THR A 181 15.19 -19.37 -11.05
C THR A 181 15.33 -17.94 -11.57
N MET A 182 16.11 -17.77 -12.65
CA MET A 182 16.24 -16.46 -13.30
C MET A 182 15.00 -16.05 -14.08
N GLU A 183 14.16 -17.01 -14.48
CA GLU A 183 12.95 -16.75 -15.25
C GLU A 183 11.80 -16.29 -14.35
N THR A 184 11.06 -15.28 -14.82
CA THR A 184 9.78 -14.88 -14.24
C THR A 184 8.67 -15.78 -14.78
N THR A 185 7.86 -16.38 -13.89
CA THR A 185 6.77 -17.28 -14.28
C THR A 185 5.45 -16.88 -13.61
N THR A 186 4.33 -17.28 -14.20
CA THR A 186 2.99 -17.07 -13.63
C THR A 186 2.31 -18.42 -13.43
N ASP A 187 2.04 -18.75 -12.18
CA ASP A 187 1.28 -19.95 -11.80
C ASP A 187 -0.14 -19.57 -11.40
N PHE A 188 -1.09 -20.46 -11.67
CA PHE A 188 -2.48 -20.29 -11.23
C PHE A 188 -2.81 -21.45 -10.31
N VAL A 189 -3.07 -21.13 -9.05
CA VAL A 189 -3.24 -22.11 -7.97
C VAL A 189 -4.57 -21.90 -7.27
N GLU A 190 -5.05 -22.93 -6.59
CA GLU A 190 -6.22 -22.82 -5.72
C GLU A 190 -5.84 -22.05 -4.46
N GLY A 191 -6.58 -21.00 -4.14
CA GLY A 191 -6.31 -20.14 -3.00
C GLY A 191 -7.44 -19.15 -2.76
N MET A 192 -7.34 -18.37 -1.68
CA MET A 192 -8.35 -17.37 -1.35
C MET A 192 -7.76 -16.21 -0.54
N GLN A 193 -8.41 -15.05 -0.61
CA GLN A 193 -8.15 -13.90 0.25
C GLN A 193 -9.40 -13.52 1.05
N PHE A 194 -9.24 -13.13 2.31
CA PHE A 194 -10.29 -12.57 3.13
C PHE A 194 -9.83 -11.40 3.99
N ASP A 195 -10.79 -10.55 4.36
CA ASP A 195 -10.54 -9.17 4.84
C ASP A 195 -10.37 -9.17 6.37
N ARG A 196 -9.41 -9.96 6.84
CA ARG A 196 -8.95 -10.01 8.24
C ARG A 196 -7.43 -10.11 8.27
N GLY A 197 -6.77 -9.08 8.77
CA GLY A 197 -5.33 -9.08 8.96
C GLY A 197 -4.89 -9.64 10.32
N TYR A 198 -3.60 -9.48 10.60
CA TYR A 198 -3.00 -9.89 11.88
C TYR A 198 -3.66 -9.15 13.05
N ILE A 199 -3.89 -9.84 14.17
CA ILE A 199 -4.43 -9.22 15.39
C ILE A 199 -3.39 -8.28 16.04
N SER A 200 -2.10 -8.54 15.80
CA SER A 200 -1.01 -7.75 16.35
C SER A 200 0.13 -7.56 15.35
N PRO A 201 0.66 -6.33 15.18
CA PRO A 201 1.81 -6.09 14.29
C PRO A 201 3.09 -6.78 14.75
N TYR A 202 3.12 -7.33 15.97
CA TYR A 202 4.26 -8.12 16.45
C TYR A 202 4.40 -9.49 15.77
N PHE A 203 3.42 -9.92 14.96
CA PHE A 203 3.53 -11.12 14.13
C PHE A 203 4.24 -10.88 12.80
N VAL A 204 4.44 -9.62 12.40
CA VAL A 204 5.07 -9.23 11.12
C VAL A 204 6.46 -9.85 10.99
N THR A 205 6.68 -10.55 9.87
CA THR A 205 7.99 -11.14 9.51
C THR A 205 8.75 -10.28 8.51
N ASP A 206 8.05 -9.53 7.66
CA ASP A 206 8.60 -8.55 6.73
C ASP A 206 8.23 -7.14 7.20
N ARG A 207 9.20 -6.47 7.84
CA ARG A 207 9.01 -5.14 8.42
C ARG A 207 9.00 -4.01 7.39
N ASP A 208 9.52 -4.25 6.18
CA ASP A 208 9.57 -3.23 5.15
C ASP A 208 8.15 -3.02 4.57
N ARG A 209 7.41 -4.13 4.45
CA ARG A 209 6.04 -4.21 3.95
C ARG A 209 4.97 -4.21 5.02
N MET A 210 5.36 -4.47 6.27
CA MET A 210 4.43 -4.71 7.38
C MET A 210 3.52 -5.92 7.12
N GLU A 211 4.12 -7.03 6.68
CA GLU A 211 3.43 -8.27 6.35
C GLU A 211 4.02 -9.49 7.10
N THR A 212 3.18 -10.47 7.37
CA THR A 212 3.60 -11.82 7.77
C THR A 212 3.59 -12.72 6.55
N VAL A 213 4.72 -13.37 6.24
CA VAL A 213 4.89 -14.29 5.11
C VAL A 213 5.34 -15.65 5.64
N PHE A 214 4.45 -16.64 5.54
CA PHE A 214 4.71 -18.02 5.94
C PHE A 214 4.74 -18.93 4.72
N ASN A 215 5.71 -19.84 4.67
CA ASN A 215 5.89 -20.89 3.68
C ASN A 215 5.68 -22.26 4.35
N ASP A 216 5.04 -23.20 3.65
CA ASP A 216 4.66 -24.53 4.16
C ASP A 216 3.95 -24.42 5.52
N CYS A 217 2.83 -23.69 5.51
CA CYS A 217 2.12 -23.26 6.71
C CYS A 217 1.01 -24.26 7.09
N LEU A 218 0.94 -24.57 8.38
CA LEU A 218 -0.19 -25.25 9.01
C LEU A 218 -1.24 -24.22 9.42
N ILE A 219 -2.53 -24.56 9.31
CA ILE A 219 -3.64 -23.66 9.54
C ILE A 219 -4.61 -24.29 10.55
N LEU A 220 -4.70 -23.70 11.73
CA LEU A 220 -5.72 -24.01 12.73
C LEU A 220 -6.98 -23.21 12.41
N ILE A 221 -8.12 -23.90 12.30
CA ILE A 221 -9.42 -23.32 12.00
C ILE A 221 -10.35 -23.61 13.17
N HIS A 222 -10.70 -22.59 13.94
CA HIS A 222 -11.52 -22.72 15.14
C HIS A 222 -12.71 -21.76 15.10
N ASP A 223 -13.90 -22.21 15.50
CA ASP A 223 -15.14 -21.43 15.36
C ASP A 223 -15.44 -20.50 16.56
N LYS A 224 -14.75 -20.72 17.68
CA LYS A 224 -14.87 -19.97 18.93
C LYS A 224 -13.65 -19.13 19.23
N LYS A 225 -13.78 -18.34 20.30
CA LYS A 225 -12.74 -17.46 20.84
C LYS A 225 -11.70 -18.22 21.65
N ILE A 226 -10.43 -17.85 21.50
CA ILE A 226 -9.30 -18.41 22.25
C ILE A 226 -8.76 -17.34 23.21
N SER A 227 -9.09 -17.47 24.49
CA SER A 227 -8.59 -16.58 25.56
C SER A 227 -7.59 -17.27 26.49
N ASN A 228 -7.66 -18.60 26.58
CA ASN A 228 -6.87 -19.41 27.50
C ASN A 228 -5.78 -20.18 26.75
N MET A 229 -4.54 -20.05 27.19
CA MET A 229 -3.40 -20.73 26.56
C MET A 229 -3.41 -22.24 26.84
N LYS A 230 -3.98 -22.71 27.96
CA LYS A 230 -4.02 -24.13 28.33
C LYS A 230 -4.64 -25.00 27.25
N ASP A 231 -5.68 -24.49 26.60
CA ASP A 231 -6.45 -25.24 25.62
C ASP A 231 -5.66 -25.42 24.31
N LEU A 232 -4.73 -24.49 24.04
CA LEU A 232 -3.93 -24.45 22.81
C LEU A 232 -2.55 -25.12 22.98
N LEU A 233 -2.00 -25.15 24.21
CA LEU A 233 -0.66 -25.70 24.52
C LEU A 233 -0.39 -27.08 23.91
N PRO A 234 -1.27 -28.10 24.04
CA PRO A 234 -1.01 -29.42 23.49
C PRO A 234 -0.76 -29.41 21.98
N LEU A 235 -1.47 -28.56 21.25
CA LEU A 235 -1.31 -28.40 19.82
C LEU A 235 -0.02 -27.64 19.48
N LEU A 236 0.28 -26.56 20.21
CA LEU A 236 1.50 -25.78 19.96
C LEU A 236 2.77 -26.59 20.17
N GLU A 237 2.81 -27.46 21.17
CA GLU A 237 3.94 -28.35 21.42
C GLU A 237 4.17 -29.30 20.23
N LYS A 238 3.10 -29.90 19.72
CA LYS A 238 3.15 -30.76 18.53
C LYS A 238 3.64 -29.98 17.30
N VAL A 239 3.12 -28.78 17.06
CA VAL A 239 3.51 -27.94 15.93
C VAL A 239 4.97 -27.48 16.06
N ALA A 240 5.42 -27.08 17.25
CA ALA A 240 6.79 -26.67 17.52
C ALA A 240 7.80 -27.78 17.16
N GLN A 241 7.46 -29.05 17.43
CA GLN A 241 8.31 -30.20 17.06
C GLN A 241 8.48 -30.38 15.55
N THR A 242 7.52 -29.91 14.75
CA THR A 242 7.62 -29.95 13.28
C THR A 242 8.50 -28.83 12.71
N GLY A 243 8.73 -27.76 13.48
CA GLY A 243 9.39 -26.54 13.01
C GLY A 243 8.61 -25.74 11.95
N LYS A 244 7.38 -26.14 11.62
CA LYS A 244 6.52 -25.46 10.64
C LYS A 244 5.90 -24.19 11.21
N GLN A 245 5.46 -23.32 10.30
CA GLN A 245 4.78 -22.07 10.63
C GLN A 245 3.27 -22.33 10.81
N LEU A 246 2.63 -21.61 11.75
CA LEU A 246 1.23 -21.82 12.12
C LEU A 246 0.41 -20.54 11.97
N LEU A 247 -0.61 -20.59 11.12
CA LEU A 247 -1.70 -19.61 11.12
C LEU A 247 -2.81 -20.10 12.04
N ILE A 248 -3.29 -19.23 12.92
CA ILE A 248 -4.46 -19.48 13.77
C ILE A 248 -5.61 -18.58 13.31
N ILE A 249 -6.70 -19.19 12.85
CA ILE A 249 -7.95 -18.53 12.48
C ILE A 249 -9.00 -18.90 13.53
N ALA A 250 -9.46 -17.92 14.31
CA ALA A 250 -10.48 -18.12 15.34
C ALA A 250 -11.50 -16.97 15.36
N GLU A 251 -12.64 -17.11 16.05
CA GLU A 251 -13.59 -15.99 16.20
C GLU A 251 -12.89 -14.73 16.75
N ASP A 252 -12.08 -14.93 17.79
CA ASP A 252 -11.18 -13.92 18.34
C ASP A 252 -10.02 -14.61 19.09
N ILE A 253 -8.89 -13.92 19.24
CA ILE A 253 -7.76 -14.36 20.06
C ILE A 253 -7.35 -13.19 20.96
N ASP A 254 -7.44 -13.37 22.27
CA ASP A 254 -7.16 -12.29 23.23
C ASP A 254 -6.55 -12.79 24.55
N GLY A 255 -6.45 -11.87 25.52
CA GLY A 255 -6.01 -12.18 26.88
C GLY A 255 -4.61 -12.80 26.96
N GLU A 256 -4.48 -13.80 27.82
CA GLU A 256 -3.23 -14.53 28.05
C GLU A 256 -2.77 -15.29 26.80
N ALA A 257 -3.71 -15.83 26.02
CA ALA A 257 -3.39 -16.58 24.82
C ALA A 257 -2.66 -15.71 23.79
N LEU A 258 -3.21 -14.52 23.49
CA LEU A 258 -2.59 -13.58 22.55
C LEU A 258 -1.21 -13.12 23.02
N ALA A 259 -1.09 -12.72 24.29
CA ALA A 259 0.18 -12.25 24.85
C ALA A 259 1.28 -13.32 24.74
N THR A 260 0.93 -14.58 25.02
CA THR A 260 1.87 -15.69 24.95
C THR A 260 2.28 -16.01 23.51
N LEU A 261 1.34 -15.98 22.54
CA LEU A 261 1.66 -16.14 21.12
C LEU A 261 2.61 -15.05 20.62
N ILE A 262 2.36 -13.79 20.99
CA ILE A 262 3.22 -12.65 20.62
C ILE A 262 4.65 -12.86 21.14
N VAL A 263 4.80 -13.18 22.43
CA VAL A 263 6.13 -13.36 23.04
C VAL A 263 6.89 -14.51 22.38
N ASN A 264 6.23 -15.63 22.09
CA ASN A 264 6.88 -16.77 21.44
C ASN A 264 7.20 -16.52 19.96
N SER A 265 6.36 -15.76 19.26
CA SER A 265 6.62 -15.32 17.89
C SER A 265 7.86 -14.42 17.82
N ILE A 266 7.95 -13.41 18.70
CA ILE A 266 9.10 -12.49 18.77
C ILE A 266 10.39 -13.26 19.09
N ARG A 267 10.33 -14.24 19.99
CA ARG A 267 11.49 -15.06 20.38
C ARG A 267 11.89 -16.07 19.29
N GLY A 268 11.05 -16.29 18.29
CA GLY A 268 11.27 -17.29 17.24
C GLY A 268 11.08 -18.74 17.69
N THR A 269 10.65 -18.97 18.94
CA THR A 269 10.34 -20.32 19.47
C THR A 269 9.20 -20.96 18.69
N LEU A 270 8.22 -20.16 18.30
CA LEU A 270 7.05 -20.60 17.56
C LEU A 270 6.72 -19.56 16.49
N LYS A 271 6.79 -19.94 15.22
CA LYS A 271 6.48 -19.04 14.11
C LYS A 271 4.97 -19.02 13.88
N THR A 272 4.26 -18.12 14.57
CA THR A 272 2.79 -18.06 14.51
C THR A 272 2.26 -16.70 14.12
N CYS A 273 1.08 -16.68 13.52
CA CYS A 273 0.28 -15.48 13.36
C CYS A 273 -1.18 -15.79 13.65
N ALA A 274 -1.86 -14.90 14.36
CA ALA A 274 -3.26 -15.04 14.71
C ALA A 274 -4.09 -14.00 13.96
N VAL A 275 -5.18 -14.47 13.34
CA VAL A 275 -6.14 -13.65 12.58
C VAL A 275 -7.55 -13.99 13.03
N LYS A 276 -8.46 -13.00 12.96
CA LYS A 276 -9.88 -13.25 13.24
C LYS A 276 -10.52 -13.97 12.05
N ALA A 277 -11.52 -14.78 12.33
CA ALA A 277 -12.32 -15.44 11.30
C ALA A 277 -13.10 -14.41 10.47
N PRO A 278 -13.25 -14.64 9.15
CA PRO A 278 -14.05 -13.78 8.30
C PRO A 278 -15.56 -14.01 8.52
N GLY A 279 -16.35 -12.97 8.34
CA GLY A 279 -17.81 -13.02 8.53
C GLY A 279 -18.26 -13.03 10.00
N PHE A 280 -19.57 -13.21 10.19
CA PHE A 280 -20.24 -13.26 11.49
C PHE A 280 -21.36 -14.30 11.48
N GLY A 281 -21.73 -14.84 12.64
CA GLY A 281 -22.82 -15.81 12.77
C GLY A 281 -22.65 -17.05 11.87
N ASP A 282 -23.73 -17.52 11.26
CA ASP A 282 -23.72 -18.69 10.37
C ASP A 282 -22.83 -18.51 9.14
N ARG A 283 -22.69 -17.27 8.66
CA ARG A 283 -21.76 -16.95 7.56
C ARG A 283 -20.31 -17.22 7.98
N ARG A 284 -19.92 -16.90 9.23
CA ARG A 284 -18.58 -17.22 9.74
C ARG A 284 -18.33 -18.72 9.70
N LYS A 285 -19.28 -19.52 10.21
CA LYS A 285 -19.19 -20.98 10.16
C LYS A 285 -19.04 -21.50 8.74
N ALA A 286 -19.86 -21.01 7.81
CA ALA A 286 -19.80 -21.41 6.41
C ALA A 286 -18.47 -21.01 5.72
N MET A 287 -17.90 -19.85 6.05
CA MET A 287 -16.62 -19.39 5.52
C MET A 287 -15.42 -20.14 6.14
N LEU A 288 -15.49 -20.51 7.43
CA LEU A 288 -14.47 -21.38 8.05
C LEU A 288 -14.45 -22.76 7.39
N GLU A 289 -15.62 -23.30 7.05
CA GLU A 289 -15.73 -24.53 6.28
C GLU A 289 -15.13 -24.39 4.88
N ASP A 290 -15.33 -23.25 4.21
CA ASP A 290 -14.71 -23.01 2.90
C ASP A 290 -13.17 -23.00 3.00
N ILE A 291 -12.61 -22.38 4.05
CA ILE A 291 -11.17 -22.38 4.33
C ILE A 291 -10.69 -23.80 4.63
N ALA A 292 -11.44 -24.57 5.41
CA ALA A 292 -11.11 -25.95 5.76
C ALA A 292 -11.03 -26.84 4.51
N ILE A 293 -12.04 -26.77 3.64
CA ILE A 293 -12.07 -27.52 2.37
C ILE A 293 -10.92 -27.10 1.45
N LEU A 294 -10.65 -25.79 1.32
CA LEU A 294 -9.56 -25.28 0.49
C LEU A 294 -8.19 -25.77 0.97
N THR A 295 -7.99 -25.86 2.28
CA THR A 295 -6.70 -26.18 2.90
C THR A 295 -6.55 -27.66 3.27
N GLY A 296 -7.62 -28.44 3.13
CA GLY A 296 -7.68 -29.85 3.55
C GLY A 296 -7.68 -30.03 5.07
N GLY A 297 -8.08 -29.02 5.84
CA GLY A 297 -8.20 -29.06 7.30
C GLY A 297 -9.62 -29.39 7.77
N GLU A 298 -9.81 -29.41 9.08
CA GLU A 298 -11.11 -29.59 9.75
C GLU A 298 -11.41 -28.37 10.64
N VAL A 299 -12.66 -27.90 10.63
CA VAL A 299 -13.09 -26.84 11.53
C VAL A 299 -13.25 -27.42 12.93
N ILE A 300 -12.43 -26.98 13.88
CA ILE A 300 -12.55 -27.36 15.28
C ILE A 300 -13.74 -26.62 15.88
N THR A 301 -14.87 -27.31 16.00
CA THR A 301 -16.12 -26.78 16.58
C THR A 301 -16.68 -27.69 17.65
N GLU A 302 -17.14 -27.08 18.75
CA GLU A 302 -17.82 -27.80 19.83
C GLU A 302 -19.17 -28.39 19.39
N ASP A 303 -19.80 -27.84 18.34
CA ASP A 303 -21.07 -28.34 17.80
C ASP A 303 -20.94 -29.78 17.26
N LEU A 304 -19.73 -30.15 16.81
CA LEU A 304 -19.37 -31.50 16.36
C LEU A 304 -18.65 -32.32 17.44
N GLY A 305 -18.58 -31.80 18.67
CA GLY A 305 -17.91 -32.46 19.81
C GLY A 305 -16.38 -32.36 19.77
N LEU A 306 -15.80 -31.55 18.87
CA LEU A 306 -14.37 -31.33 18.79
C LEU A 306 -13.94 -30.30 19.84
N LYS A 307 -12.77 -30.53 20.46
CA LYS A 307 -12.18 -29.64 21.47
C LYS A 307 -10.76 -29.27 21.08
N LEU A 308 -10.40 -28.02 21.32
CA LEU A 308 -9.07 -27.49 21.00
C LEU A 308 -7.95 -28.29 21.71
N GLU A 309 -8.16 -28.65 22.97
CA GLU A 309 -7.24 -29.47 23.79
C GLU A 309 -6.88 -30.83 23.16
N ASN A 310 -7.81 -31.40 22.38
CA ASN A 310 -7.68 -32.73 21.78
C ASN A 310 -7.29 -32.67 20.29
N THR A 311 -7.01 -31.48 19.77
CA THR A 311 -6.72 -31.30 18.34
C THR A 311 -5.38 -31.92 17.97
N ASP A 312 -5.33 -32.56 16.80
CA ASP A 312 -4.10 -33.13 16.24
C ASP A 312 -3.62 -32.39 14.99
N ILE A 313 -2.35 -32.54 14.64
CA ILE A 313 -1.75 -31.94 13.43
C ILE A 313 -2.48 -32.42 12.18
N THR A 314 -3.02 -33.64 12.17
CA THR A 314 -3.77 -34.17 11.02
C THR A 314 -5.06 -33.42 10.71
N GLN A 315 -5.60 -32.67 11.67
CA GLN A 315 -6.81 -31.86 11.51
C GLN A 315 -6.50 -30.43 11.03
N LEU A 316 -5.23 -30.04 11.01
CA LEU A 316 -4.82 -28.72 10.54
C LEU A 316 -4.83 -28.67 9.02
N GLY A 317 -5.32 -27.54 8.48
CA GLY A 317 -5.18 -27.21 7.08
C GLY A 317 -3.72 -26.99 6.71
N LYS A 318 -3.41 -27.07 5.41
CA LYS A 318 -2.07 -26.83 4.89
C LYS A 318 -2.14 -25.91 3.67
N ALA A 319 -1.15 -25.04 3.53
CA ALA A 319 -0.96 -24.20 2.36
C ALA A 319 0.52 -24.03 2.06
N LYS A 320 0.86 -23.87 0.77
CA LYS A 320 2.24 -23.63 0.34
C LYS A 320 2.75 -22.29 0.87
N SER A 321 1.92 -21.26 0.85
CA SER A 321 2.27 -19.91 1.29
C SER A 321 1.06 -19.19 1.87
N VAL A 322 1.28 -18.35 2.88
CA VAL A 322 0.27 -17.52 3.53
C VAL A 322 0.85 -16.13 3.73
N LYS A 323 0.13 -15.10 3.28
CA LYS A 323 0.49 -13.69 3.44
C LYS A 323 -0.58 -12.96 4.24
N ILE A 324 -0.17 -12.21 5.26
CA ILE A 324 -1.09 -11.52 6.17
C ILE A 324 -0.60 -10.09 6.35
N ASP A 325 -1.42 -9.13 5.92
CA ASP A 325 -1.19 -7.71 6.14
C ASP A 325 -2.08 -7.22 7.31
N LYS A 326 -2.19 -5.91 7.48
CA LYS A 326 -3.00 -5.28 8.54
C LYS A 326 -4.50 -5.57 8.39
N ASP A 327 -4.98 -5.68 7.16
CA ASP A 327 -6.38 -5.70 6.77
C ASP A 327 -6.80 -7.04 6.12
N ASN A 328 -5.88 -7.82 5.54
CA ASN A 328 -6.16 -9.03 4.76
C ASN A 328 -5.28 -10.23 5.14
N THR A 329 -5.82 -11.43 4.85
CA THR A 329 -5.10 -12.70 4.84
C THR A 329 -5.31 -13.39 3.49
N THR A 330 -4.21 -13.82 2.87
CA THR A 330 -4.19 -14.55 1.60
C THR A 330 -3.58 -15.93 1.80
N ILE A 331 -4.33 -16.97 1.44
CA ILE A 331 -3.90 -18.38 1.46
C ILE A 331 -3.62 -18.79 0.01
N ILE A 332 -2.40 -19.26 -0.25
CA ILE A 332 -1.90 -19.58 -1.59
C ILE A 332 -1.59 -21.07 -1.66
N ASP A 333 -2.16 -21.73 -2.67
CA ASP A 333 -1.96 -23.16 -2.98
C ASP A 333 -2.29 -24.05 -1.76
N GLY A 334 -3.58 -24.05 -1.42
CA GLY A 334 -4.15 -24.85 -0.34
C GLY A 334 -4.15 -26.34 -0.68
N ALA A 335 -3.85 -27.20 0.31
CA ALA A 335 -3.73 -28.65 0.12
C ALA A 335 -5.07 -29.42 0.06
N GLY A 336 -6.18 -28.72 -0.17
CA GLY A 336 -7.51 -29.29 -0.31
C GLY A 336 -7.64 -30.18 -1.55
N LYS A 337 -8.55 -31.15 -1.51
CA LYS A 337 -8.79 -32.00 -2.69
C LYS A 337 -9.63 -31.25 -3.71
N GLU A 338 -9.15 -31.20 -4.96
CA GLU A 338 -9.82 -30.51 -6.08
C GLU A 338 -11.30 -30.90 -6.23
N LYS A 339 -11.64 -32.18 -5.99
CA LYS A 339 -13.03 -32.65 -6.02
C LYS A 339 -13.88 -32.00 -4.93
N GLU A 340 -13.39 -31.94 -3.69
CA GLU A 340 -14.13 -31.38 -2.56
C GLU A 340 -14.35 -29.86 -2.74
N ILE A 341 -13.34 -29.16 -3.29
CA ILE A 341 -13.45 -27.74 -3.67
C ILE A 341 -14.51 -27.55 -4.76
N LYS A 342 -14.49 -28.36 -5.83
CA LYS A 342 -15.49 -28.32 -6.92
C LYS A 342 -16.90 -28.61 -6.43
N ASP A 343 -17.05 -29.61 -5.56
CA ASP A 343 -18.34 -29.96 -4.96
C ASP A 343 -18.85 -28.80 -4.09
N ARG A 344 -17.97 -28.14 -3.33
CA ARG A 344 -18.31 -26.96 -2.53
C ARG A 344 -18.73 -25.76 -3.39
N ILE A 345 -18.01 -25.50 -4.49
CA ILE A 345 -18.37 -24.49 -5.48
C ILE A 345 -19.76 -24.76 -6.06
N ALA A 346 -20.06 -26.02 -6.41
CA ALA A 346 -21.36 -26.41 -6.94
C ALA A 346 -22.49 -26.20 -5.91
N GLN A 347 -22.24 -26.53 -4.64
CA GLN A 347 -23.20 -26.27 -3.54
C GLN A 347 -23.51 -24.78 -3.42
N ILE A 348 -22.49 -23.91 -3.43
CA ILE A 348 -22.70 -22.46 -3.32
C ILE A 348 -23.48 -21.93 -4.52
N LYS A 349 -23.21 -22.43 -5.73
CA LYS A 349 -23.98 -22.06 -6.94
C LYS A 349 -25.46 -22.43 -6.81
N ALA A 350 -25.77 -23.64 -6.36
CA ALA A 350 -27.16 -24.06 -6.12
C ALA A 350 -27.86 -23.16 -5.08
N GLN A 351 -27.17 -22.83 -3.98
CA GLN A 351 -27.68 -21.91 -2.95
C GLN A 351 -27.99 -20.51 -3.50
N ILE A 352 -27.19 -20.01 -4.45
CA ILE A 352 -27.45 -18.72 -5.12
C ILE A 352 -28.74 -18.76 -5.93
N GLU A 353 -28.99 -19.86 -6.65
CA GLU A 353 -30.18 -20.03 -7.48
C GLU A 353 -31.45 -20.18 -6.64
N GLU A 354 -31.38 -20.93 -5.54
CA GLU A 354 -32.50 -21.19 -4.63
C GLU A 354 -32.84 -19.98 -3.73
N SER A 355 -31.87 -19.12 -3.44
CA SER A 355 -32.10 -17.97 -2.58
C SER A 355 -33.09 -16.98 -3.23
N SER A 356 -34.00 -16.42 -2.42
CA SER A 356 -34.91 -15.35 -2.84
C SER A 356 -34.44 -13.95 -2.42
N SER A 357 -33.41 -13.88 -1.58
CA SER A 357 -32.86 -12.64 -1.01
C SER A 357 -31.68 -12.16 -1.84
N GLU A 358 -31.76 -10.93 -2.37
CA GLU A 358 -30.64 -10.34 -3.12
C GLU A 358 -29.39 -10.18 -2.26
N TYR A 359 -29.56 -9.84 -0.98
CA TYR A 359 -28.47 -9.74 -0.01
C TYR A 359 -27.74 -11.08 0.15
N ASP A 360 -28.48 -12.19 0.31
CA ASP A 360 -27.85 -13.51 0.47
C ASP A 360 -27.17 -13.97 -0.82
N LYS A 361 -27.77 -13.68 -1.99
CA LYS A 361 -27.14 -13.93 -3.29
C LYS A 361 -25.82 -13.18 -3.42
N GLU A 362 -25.77 -11.92 -3.04
CA GLU A 362 -24.55 -11.11 -3.06
C GLU A 362 -23.47 -11.75 -2.17
N LYS A 363 -23.82 -12.14 -0.93
CA LYS A 363 -22.85 -12.75 0.01
C LYS A 363 -22.41 -14.16 -0.39
N LEU A 364 -23.28 -14.92 -1.04
CA LEU A 364 -22.90 -16.22 -1.63
C LEU A 364 -22.00 -16.03 -2.86
N LYS A 365 -22.24 -15.01 -3.69
CA LYS A 365 -21.36 -14.65 -4.81
C LYS A 365 -19.97 -14.23 -4.33
N GLU A 366 -19.87 -13.46 -3.23
CA GLU A 366 -18.59 -13.11 -2.61
C GLU A 366 -17.79 -14.38 -2.23
N ARG A 367 -18.45 -15.34 -1.56
CA ARG A 367 -17.84 -16.61 -1.17
C ARG A 367 -17.42 -17.44 -2.38
N LEU A 368 -18.31 -17.53 -3.38
CA LEU A 368 -18.04 -18.23 -4.63
C LEU A 368 -16.82 -17.65 -5.34
N ALA A 369 -16.73 -16.32 -5.46
CA ALA A 369 -15.60 -15.64 -6.09
C ALA A 369 -14.28 -15.95 -5.36
N LYS A 370 -14.28 -15.92 -4.02
CA LYS A 370 -13.10 -16.24 -3.21
C LYS A 370 -12.66 -17.69 -3.33
N LEU A 371 -13.57 -18.63 -3.55
CA LEU A 371 -13.26 -20.07 -3.66
C LEU A 371 -12.99 -20.52 -5.11
N ALA A 372 -13.61 -19.89 -6.10
CA ALA A 372 -13.50 -20.27 -7.52
C ALA A 372 -12.53 -19.41 -8.33
N GLY A 373 -12.19 -18.20 -7.84
CA GLY A 373 -11.32 -17.26 -8.55
C GLY A 373 -9.84 -17.66 -8.58
N GLY A 374 -9.43 -18.57 -7.68
CA GLY A 374 -8.04 -18.97 -7.52
C GLY A 374 -7.12 -17.80 -7.17
N VAL A 375 -5.82 -18.05 -7.23
CA VAL A 375 -4.76 -17.06 -7.01
C VAL A 375 -3.76 -17.14 -8.15
N ALA A 376 -3.47 -16.02 -8.80
CA ALA A 376 -2.32 -15.92 -9.70
C ALA A 376 -1.07 -15.60 -8.88
N VAL A 377 -0.05 -16.43 -9.01
CA VAL A 377 1.26 -16.26 -8.35
C VAL A 377 2.28 -15.89 -9.41
N ILE A 378 2.80 -14.67 -9.36
CA ILE A 378 3.86 -14.20 -10.23
C ILE A 378 5.19 -14.40 -9.50
N ASN A 379 5.98 -15.37 -9.95
CA ASN A 379 7.30 -15.65 -9.38
C ASN A 379 8.35 -14.79 -10.10
N ILE A 380 9.02 -13.90 -9.39
CA ILE A 380 9.99 -12.96 -9.95
C ILE A 380 11.38 -13.58 -9.94
N GLY A 381 11.92 -13.82 -11.14
CA GLY A 381 13.30 -14.23 -11.34
C GLY A 381 14.22 -13.05 -11.67
N ALA A 382 15.45 -13.13 -11.19
CA ALA A 382 16.54 -12.21 -11.53
C ALA A 382 17.91 -12.89 -11.31
N VAL A 383 18.99 -12.25 -11.79
CA VAL A 383 20.36 -12.80 -11.66
C VAL A 383 20.93 -12.54 -10.26
N THR A 384 20.55 -11.43 -9.63
CA THR A 384 21.00 -11.04 -8.29
C THR A 384 19.82 -10.78 -7.36
N GLU A 385 20.01 -10.98 -6.06
CA GLU A 385 18.98 -10.73 -5.04
C GLU A 385 18.53 -9.25 -5.02
N VAL A 386 19.46 -8.32 -5.26
CA VAL A 386 19.16 -6.88 -5.29
C VAL A 386 18.24 -6.55 -6.46
N GLU A 387 18.53 -7.09 -7.64
CA GLU A 387 17.68 -6.94 -8.83
C GLU A 387 16.32 -7.62 -8.64
N MET A 388 16.29 -8.82 -8.04
CA MET A 388 15.06 -9.55 -7.74
C MET A 388 14.12 -8.73 -6.86
N LYS A 389 14.65 -8.13 -5.79
CA LYS A 389 13.87 -7.30 -4.86
C LYS A 389 13.34 -6.04 -5.54
N GLU A 390 14.15 -5.36 -6.34
CA GLU A 390 13.70 -4.18 -7.07
C GLU A 390 12.65 -4.54 -8.13
N LYS A 391 12.85 -5.62 -8.91
CA LYS A 391 11.87 -6.09 -9.91
C LYS A 391 10.57 -6.51 -9.22
N LYS A 392 10.63 -7.18 -8.07
CA LYS A 392 9.46 -7.57 -7.28
C LYS A 392 8.66 -6.36 -6.82
N HIS A 393 9.31 -5.35 -6.25
CA HIS A 393 8.64 -4.11 -5.82
C HIS A 393 7.95 -3.43 -6.99
N ARG A 394 8.64 -3.36 -8.12
CA ARG A 394 8.11 -2.78 -9.36
C ARG A 394 6.85 -3.51 -9.86
N VAL A 395 6.80 -4.84 -9.79
CA VAL A 395 5.61 -5.61 -10.17
C VAL A 395 4.44 -5.39 -9.20
N GLU A 396 4.72 -5.22 -7.91
CA GLU A 396 3.69 -4.95 -6.90
C GLU A 396 3.09 -3.56 -7.02
N ASP A 397 3.92 -2.55 -7.29
CA ASP A 397 3.47 -1.19 -7.60
C ASP A 397 2.59 -1.19 -8.85
N ALA A 398 3.04 -1.88 -9.91
CA ALA A 398 2.27 -2.04 -11.15
C ALA A 398 0.95 -2.78 -10.94
N LEU A 399 0.92 -3.82 -10.10
CA LEU A 399 -0.31 -4.53 -9.74
C LEU A 399 -1.30 -3.59 -9.04
N SER A 400 -0.81 -2.79 -8.09
CA SER A 400 -1.64 -1.86 -7.32
C SER A 400 -2.20 -0.73 -8.20
N ALA A 401 -1.36 -0.15 -9.05
CA ALA A 401 -1.79 0.83 -10.05
C ALA A 401 -2.86 0.27 -11.00
N THR A 402 -2.68 -0.97 -11.44
CA THR A 402 -3.63 -1.63 -12.33
C THR A 402 -4.98 -1.87 -11.66
N ARG A 403 -4.99 -2.29 -10.39
CA ARG A 403 -6.23 -2.39 -9.58
C ARG A 403 -6.91 -1.03 -9.43
N ALA A 404 -6.14 0.00 -9.10
CA ALA A 404 -6.65 1.37 -8.97
C ALA A 404 -7.28 1.88 -10.29
N ALA A 405 -6.74 1.46 -11.42
CA ALA A 405 -7.24 1.81 -12.75
C ALA A 405 -8.51 1.05 -13.13
N LEU A 406 -8.64 -0.21 -12.70
CA LEU A 406 -9.87 -0.99 -12.85
C LEU A 406 -11.03 -0.41 -12.02
N GLU A 407 -10.75 0.20 -10.88
CA GLU A 407 -11.76 0.80 -9.99
C GLU A 407 -12.29 2.15 -10.49
N GLU A 408 -11.39 3.09 -10.86
CA GLU A 408 -11.78 4.48 -11.18
C GLU A 408 -11.45 4.93 -12.60
N GLY A 409 -10.94 4.02 -13.43
CA GLY A 409 -10.52 4.30 -14.79
C GLY A 409 -9.14 4.97 -14.88
N ILE A 410 -8.84 5.41 -16.10
CA ILE A 410 -7.54 5.94 -16.52
C ILE A 410 -7.65 7.38 -17.05
N VAL A 411 -6.59 8.15 -16.84
CA VAL A 411 -6.41 9.51 -17.35
C VAL A 411 -5.12 9.62 -18.14
N ALA A 412 -4.95 10.70 -18.91
CA ALA A 412 -3.71 10.95 -19.63
C ALA A 412 -2.55 11.17 -18.65
N GLY A 413 -1.51 10.33 -18.77
CA GLY A 413 -0.38 10.33 -17.85
C GLY A 413 0.65 11.43 -18.09
N GLY A 414 1.84 11.26 -17.53
CA GLY A 414 2.95 12.22 -17.69
C GLY A 414 2.65 13.61 -17.10
N GLY A 415 1.74 13.68 -16.12
CA GLY A 415 1.26 14.93 -15.53
C GLY A 415 0.27 15.71 -16.40
N LEU A 416 -0.13 15.22 -17.58
CA LEU A 416 -1.06 15.94 -18.46
C LEU A 416 -2.45 16.09 -17.85
N ALA A 417 -2.95 15.08 -17.13
CA ALA A 417 -4.24 15.18 -16.42
C ALA A 417 -4.28 16.36 -15.43
N LEU A 418 -3.19 16.60 -14.71
CA LEU A 418 -3.08 17.73 -13.77
C LEU A 418 -3.00 19.08 -14.50
N ILE A 419 -2.31 19.14 -15.65
CA ILE A 419 -2.34 20.33 -16.52
C ILE A 419 -3.76 20.62 -17.03
N GLN A 420 -4.50 19.60 -17.45
CA GLN A 420 -5.88 19.76 -17.89
C GLN A 420 -6.79 20.23 -16.76
N ALA A 421 -6.62 19.71 -15.55
CA ALA A 421 -7.30 20.19 -14.36
C ALA A 421 -6.96 21.67 -14.08
N SER A 422 -5.69 22.08 -14.21
CA SER A 422 -5.26 23.47 -14.05
C SER A 422 -5.96 24.42 -15.03
N LYS A 423 -6.14 24.01 -16.30
CA LYS A 423 -6.93 24.77 -17.30
C LYS A 423 -8.41 24.88 -16.94
N ALA A 424 -8.98 23.89 -16.25
CA ALA A 424 -10.37 23.98 -15.81
C ALA A 424 -10.50 25.00 -14.66
N LEU A 425 -9.49 25.08 -13.79
CA LEU A 425 -9.42 26.09 -12.73
C LEU A 425 -9.32 27.52 -13.28
N ASP A 426 -8.74 27.75 -14.47
CA ASP A 426 -8.77 29.07 -15.15
C ASP A 426 -10.19 29.61 -15.39
N LYS A 427 -11.17 28.70 -15.49
CA LYS A 427 -12.56 29.02 -15.82
C LYS A 427 -13.47 29.01 -14.59
N ALA A 428 -12.92 28.73 -13.41
CA ALA A 428 -13.70 28.70 -12.17
C ALA A 428 -14.16 30.11 -11.79
N ASP A 429 -15.36 30.21 -11.24
CA ASP A 429 -15.85 31.46 -10.68
C ASP A 429 -15.18 31.71 -9.31
N GLU A 430 -14.24 32.65 -9.29
CA GLU A 430 -13.53 33.09 -8.08
C GLU A 430 -14.21 34.28 -7.38
N SER A 431 -15.36 34.76 -7.87
CA SER A 431 -16.01 35.98 -7.35
C SER A 431 -16.45 35.87 -5.90
N GLY A 432 -16.80 34.66 -5.45
CA GLY A 432 -17.17 34.36 -4.06
C GLY A 432 -15.97 34.11 -3.13
N LEU A 433 -14.73 34.27 -3.60
CA LEU A 433 -13.52 34.05 -2.80
C LEU A 433 -13.00 35.35 -2.20
N SER A 434 -12.52 35.28 -0.95
CA SER A 434 -11.69 36.35 -0.40
C SER A 434 -10.36 36.46 -1.14
N ASP A 435 -9.62 37.56 -0.93
CA ASP A 435 -8.34 37.74 -1.61
C ASP A 435 -7.29 36.71 -1.17
N ASP A 436 -7.27 36.33 0.11
CA ASP A 436 -6.42 35.25 0.62
C ASP A 436 -6.85 33.89 0.06
N GLU A 437 -8.16 33.61 -0.02
CA GLU A 437 -8.68 32.39 -0.65
C GLU A 437 -8.27 32.30 -2.14
N LYS A 438 -8.30 33.40 -2.89
CA LYS A 438 -7.82 33.43 -4.29
C LYS A 438 -6.34 33.08 -4.39
N VAL A 439 -5.53 33.48 -3.41
CA VAL A 439 -4.10 33.12 -3.40
C VAL A 439 -3.93 31.62 -3.10
N GLY A 440 -4.66 31.09 -2.12
CA GLY A 440 -4.73 29.65 -1.87
C GLY A 440 -5.13 28.85 -3.11
N PHE A 441 -6.13 29.33 -3.84
CA PHE A 441 -6.59 28.75 -5.11
C PHE A 441 -5.48 28.73 -6.16
N LYS A 442 -4.76 29.85 -6.33
CA LYS A 442 -3.64 29.99 -7.27
C LYS A 442 -2.44 29.11 -6.91
N ILE A 443 -2.18 28.88 -5.62
CA ILE A 443 -1.10 27.98 -5.16
C ILE A 443 -1.34 26.56 -5.69
N VAL A 444 -2.56 26.02 -5.53
CA VAL A 444 -2.89 24.69 -6.05
C VAL A 444 -2.77 24.67 -7.57
N LYS A 445 -3.39 25.64 -8.25
CA LYS A 445 -3.34 25.75 -9.72
C LYS A 445 -1.91 25.75 -10.27
N ARG A 446 -0.99 26.48 -9.63
CA ARG A 446 0.43 26.52 -10.00
C ARG A 446 1.14 25.19 -9.73
N ALA A 447 0.84 24.55 -8.59
CA ALA A 447 1.43 23.28 -8.20
C ALA A 447 1.04 22.13 -9.14
N LEU A 448 -0.15 22.17 -9.75
CA LEU A 448 -0.58 21.17 -10.75
C LEU A 448 0.35 21.06 -11.96
N GLU A 449 1.18 22.08 -12.23
CA GLU A 449 2.18 22.04 -13.30
C GLU A 449 3.49 21.33 -12.91
N GLU A 450 3.74 21.12 -11.61
CA GLU A 450 5.04 20.65 -11.12
C GLU A 450 5.37 19.20 -11.52
N PRO A 451 4.42 18.25 -11.56
CA PRO A 451 4.74 16.89 -11.98
C PRO A 451 5.29 16.82 -13.41
N ILE A 452 4.66 17.48 -14.39
CA ILE A 452 5.16 17.49 -15.77
C ILE A 452 6.50 18.25 -15.88
N ARG A 453 6.69 19.33 -15.10
CA ARG A 453 7.97 20.05 -15.03
C ARG A 453 9.08 19.14 -14.54
N GLN A 454 8.84 18.42 -13.45
CA GLN A 454 9.84 17.55 -12.85
C GLN A 454 10.17 16.34 -13.74
N ILE A 455 9.17 15.76 -14.42
CA ILE A 455 9.38 14.71 -15.43
C ILE A 455 10.28 15.22 -16.56
N ALA A 456 10.01 16.43 -17.07
CA ALA A 456 10.81 17.06 -18.12
C ALA A 456 12.25 17.40 -17.65
N GLU A 457 12.41 17.92 -16.43
CA GLU A 457 13.72 18.20 -15.83
C GLU A 457 14.56 16.93 -15.68
N ASN A 458 13.95 15.83 -15.20
CA ASN A 458 14.61 14.53 -15.10
C ASN A 458 14.99 13.99 -16.49
N ALA A 459 14.21 14.32 -17.53
CA ALA A 459 14.50 14.01 -18.92
C ALA A 459 15.57 14.92 -19.56
N GLY A 460 16.06 15.95 -18.84
CA GLY A 460 17.11 16.86 -19.30
C GLY A 460 16.62 18.02 -20.17
N VAL A 461 15.33 18.35 -20.13
CA VAL A 461 14.74 19.50 -20.85
C VAL A 461 14.07 20.48 -19.89
N ASP A 462 13.87 21.71 -20.36
CA ASP A 462 13.27 22.77 -19.54
C ASP A 462 11.80 22.47 -19.21
N GLY A 463 11.53 22.20 -17.93
CA GLY A 463 10.19 21.86 -17.47
C GLY A 463 9.17 22.97 -17.65
N ALA A 464 9.58 24.25 -17.54
CA ALA A 464 8.65 25.37 -17.71
C ALA A 464 8.18 25.48 -19.16
N VAL A 465 9.09 25.28 -20.14
CA VAL A 465 8.75 25.25 -21.56
C VAL A 465 7.78 24.10 -21.88
N ILE A 466 8.04 22.91 -21.34
CA ILE A 466 7.16 21.75 -21.54
C ILE A 466 5.78 21.96 -20.92
N ALA A 467 5.71 22.45 -19.67
CA ALA A 467 4.44 22.73 -19.00
C ALA A 467 3.64 23.81 -19.72
N ASP A 468 4.29 24.87 -20.19
CA ASP A 468 3.62 25.94 -20.95
C ASP A 468 3.06 25.44 -22.28
N ARG A 469 3.83 24.64 -23.01
CA ARG A 469 3.33 23.99 -24.23
C ARG A 469 2.15 23.07 -23.95
N ALA A 470 2.20 22.25 -22.91
CA ALA A 470 1.08 21.36 -22.53
C ALA A 470 -0.20 22.15 -22.25
N LYS A 471 -0.07 23.37 -21.70
CA LYS A 471 -1.20 24.27 -21.48
C LYS A 471 -1.83 24.79 -22.77
N ASN A 472 -1.10 24.82 -23.88
CA ASN A 472 -1.57 25.34 -25.17
C ASN A 472 -1.91 24.22 -26.19
N GLU A 473 -1.52 22.99 -25.91
CA GLU A 473 -1.84 21.84 -26.76
C GLU A 473 -3.30 21.38 -26.65
N LYS A 474 -3.72 20.63 -27.68
CA LYS A 474 -5.05 19.99 -27.74
C LYS A 474 -5.24 19.00 -26.60
N LYS A 475 -6.49 18.78 -26.18
CA LYS A 475 -6.83 17.77 -25.17
C LYS A 475 -6.31 16.40 -25.62
N GLY A 476 -5.66 15.67 -24.71
CA GLY A 476 -5.04 14.37 -24.99
C GLY A 476 -3.61 14.42 -25.50
N ILE A 477 -3.17 15.53 -26.10
CA ILE A 477 -1.79 15.69 -26.58
C ILE A 477 -0.87 16.10 -25.42
N GLY A 478 0.12 15.26 -25.12
CA GLY A 478 1.09 15.46 -24.04
C GLY A 478 2.52 15.16 -24.48
N PHE A 479 3.44 15.28 -23.54
CA PHE A 479 4.87 15.07 -23.77
C PHE A 479 5.29 13.67 -23.32
N ASP A 480 5.68 12.85 -24.28
CA ASP A 480 6.35 11.57 -24.03
C ASP A 480 7.82 11.86 -23.67
N ALA A 481 8.14 11.85 -22.37
CA ALA A 481 9.49 12.11 -21.88
C ALA A 481 10.50 10.97 -22.16
N SER A 482 10.02 9.78 -22.57
CA SER A 482 10.89 8.67 -22.97
C SER A 482 11.46 8.93 -24.37
N LYS A 483 10.59 9.29 -25.31
CA LYS A 483 10.92 9.54 -26.73
C LYS A 483 11.19 11.00 -27.06
N MET A 484 10.89 11.92 -26.13
CA MET A 484 11.02 13.38 -26.29
C MET A 484 10.11 13.96 -27.38
N GLU A 485 8.88 13.45 -27.50
CA GLU A 485 7.94 13.81 -28.56
C GLU A 485 6.56 14.18 -28.01
N TRP A 486 5.77 14.93 -28.78
CA TRP A 486 4.39 15.28 -28.43
C TRP A 486 3.41 14.37 -29.17
N LYS A 487 2.58 13.65 -28.42
CA LYS A 487 1.67 12.62 -28.95
C LYS A 487 0.38 12.57 -28.15
N ASP A 488 -0.62 11.88 -28.68
CA ASP A 488 -1.79 11.52 -27.89
C ASP A 488 -1.38 10.50 -26.81
N MET A 489 -1.64 10.86 -25.55
CA MET A 489 -1.20 10.07 -24.39
C MET A 489 -1.96 8.75 -24.27
N PHE A 490 -3.22 8.69 -24.72
CA PHE A 490 -3.98 7.44 -24.71
C PHE A 490 -3.53 6.51 -25.83
N GLU A 491 -3.37 7.03 -27.06
CA GLU A 491 -2.91 6.23 -28.20
C GLU A 491 -1.47 5.71 -28.01
N SER A 492 -0.65 6.44 -27.27
CA SER A 492 0.72 6.03 -26.93
C SER A 492 0.82 5.13 -25.68
N GLY A 493 -0.30 4.85 -25.00
CA GLY A 493 -0.33 4.03 -23.79
C GLY A 493 0.27 4.69 -22.56
N ILE A 494 0.49 6.01 -22.58
CA ILE A 494 0.99 6.78 -21.43
C ILE A 494 -0.21 7.25 -20.61
N ILE A 495 -0.74 6.33 -19.81
CA ILE A 495 -1.96 6.50 -19.02
C ILE A 495 -1.69 6.21 -17.55
N ASP A 496 -2.29 7.02 -16.69
CA ASP A 496 -2.19 6.88 -15.23
C ASP A 496 -3.58 6.52 -14.65
N PRO A 497 -3.66 5.74 -13.56
CA PRO A 497 -4.93 5.54 -12.87
C PRO A 497 -5.51 6.86 -12.35
N ALA A 498 -6.81 7.09 -12.57
CA ALA A 498 -7.48 8.30 -12.10
C ALA A 498 -7.42 8.40 -10.56
N LYS A 499 -7.58 7.27 -9.86
CA LYS A 499 -7.48 7.12 -8.41
C LYS A 499 -6.10 7.56 -7.87
N VAL A 500 -5.02 7.19 -8.56
CA VAL A 500 -3.64 7.59 -8.21
C VAL A 500 -3.50 9.11 -8.32
N THR A 501 -3.88 9.67 -9.46
CA THR A 501 -3.74 11.13 -9.73
C THR A 501 -4.51 11.97 -8.72
N ARG A 502 -5.77 11.62 -8.43
CA ARG A 502 -6.57 12.38 -7.44
C ARG A 502 -6.06 12.19 -6.01
N SER A 503 -5.64 10.98 -5.64
CA SER A 503 -5.19 10.67 -4.28
C SER A 503 -3.88 11.41 -3.97
N ALA A 504 -2.94 11.43 -4.92
CA ALA A 504 -1.71 12.20 -4.80
C ALA A 504 -1.98 13.69 -4.56
N LEU A 505 -2.91 14.29 -5.32
CA LEU A 505 -3.31 15.69 -5.14
C LEU A 505 -3.97 15.94 -3.78
N GLN A 506 -4.95 15.13 -3.39
CA GLN A 506 -5.69 15.30 -2.14
C GLN A 506 -4.79 15.16 -0.90
N ASN A 507 -3.91 14.16 -0.89
CA ASN A 507 -2.97 13.94 0.20
C ASN A 507 -1.93 15.07 0.28
N ALA A 508 -1.44 15.54 -0.86
CA ALA A 508 -0.50 16.67 -0.92
C ALA A 508 -1.11 17.95 -0.35
N VAL A 509 -2.34 18.28 -0.73
CA VAL A 509 -3.06 19.47 -0.25
C VAL A 509 -3.35 19.38 1.24
N SER A 510 -3.72 18.19 1.73
CA SER A 510 -3.98 17.94 3.15
C SER A 510 -2.78 18.32 4.02
N VAL A 511 -1.61 17.75 3.72
CA VAL A 511 -0.39 18.01 4.51
C VAL A 511 0.13 19.43 4.30
N ALA A 512 0.08 19.94 3.06
CA ALA A 512 0.49 21.32 2.79
C ALA A 512 -0.34 22.31 3.63
N SER A 513 -1.67 22.13 3.67
CA SER A 513 -2.57 22.99 4.44
C SER A 513 -2.28 22.95 5.94
N LEU A 514 -1.99 21.77 6.50
CA LEU A 514 -1.65 21.61 7.91
C LEU A 514 -0.35 22.36 8.27
N LEU A 515 0.67 22.22 7.43
CA LEU A 515 1.94 22.94 7.59
C LEU A 515 1.76 24.46 7.53
N LEU A 516 0.96 24.97 6.59
CA LEU A 516 0.70 26.41 6.49
C LEU A 516 0.03 26.96 7.75
N THR A 517 -0.86 26.19 8.36
CA THR A 517 -1.58 26.58 9.58
C THR A 517 -0.78 26.36 10.88
N THR A 518 0.47 25.91 10.79
CA THR A 518 1.32 25.65 11.96
C THR A 518 2.00 26.94 12.44
N GLU A 519 1.77 27.32 13.70
CA GLU A 519 2.40 28.49 14.35
C GLU A 519 3.42 28.12 15.44
N CYS A 520 3.40 26.89 15.94
CA CYS A 520 4.32 26.42 16.97
C CYS A 520 4.74 24.98 16.69
N ALA A 521 6.04 24.72 16.78
CA ALA A 521 6.62 23.38 16.72
C ALA A 521 7.29 23.10 18.07
N ILE A 522 7.07 21.89 18.60
CA ILE A 522 7.57 21.49 19.92
C ILE A 522 8.30 20.17 19.76
N THR A 523 9.55 20.12 20.18
CA THR A 523 10.38 18.89 20.15
C THR A 523 11.02 18.62 21.52
N ASP A 524 11.53 17.42 21.70
CA ASP A 524 12.40 17.10 22.85
C ASP A 524 13.75 17.81 22.71
N ILE A 525 14.26 18.34 23.82
CA ILE A 525 15.63 18.85 23.87
C ILE A 525 16.59 17.64 23.75
N PRO A 526 17.54 17.65 22.79
CA PRO A 526 18.49 16.56 22.65
C PRO A 526 19.28 16.34 23.95
N GLU A 527 19.32 15.10 24.44
CA GLU A 527 20.12 14.78 25.62
C GLU A 527 21.62 14.92 25.30
N LYS A 528 22.34 15.76 26.05
CA LYS A 528 23.78 16.00 25.84
C LYS A 528 24.69 14.81 26.18
N ASN A 529 24.13 13.68 26.58
CA ASN A 529 24.77 12.39 26.68
C ASN A 529 23.64 11.37 26.61
N PRO A 530 23.40 10.67 25.49
CA PRO A 530 22.54 9.50 25.54
C PRO A 530 23.18 8.57 26.57
N ALA A 531 22.49 8.30 27.68
CA ALA A 531 22.87 7.17 28.52
C ALA A 531 23.03 5.99 27.56
N PRO A 532 24.17 5.26 27.58
CA PRO A 532 24.39 4.19 26.62
C PRO A 532 23.14 3.33 26.64
N ALA A 533 22.49 3.22 25.49
CA ALA A 533 21.30 2.40 25.36
C ALA A 533 21.68 1.07 25.98
N MET A 534 21.09 0.77 27.15
CA MET A 534 21.37 -0.47 27.84
C MET A 534 21.20 -1.55 26.78
N PRO A 535 22.22 -2.39 26.52
CA PRO A 535 22.01 -3.55 25.70
C PRO A 535 20.76 -4.21 26.28
N ALA A 536 19.74 -4.43 25.46
CA ALA A 536 18.70 -5.40 25.79
C ALA A 536 19.38 -6.77 25.78
N GLY A 537 20.24 -6.99 26.77
CA GLY A 537 21.10 -8.12 26.98
C GLY A 537 20.56 -8.90 28.15
N GLY A 538 20.33 -10.18 27.91
CA GLY A 538 19.81 -11.10 28.89
C GLY A 538 20.68 -11.20 30.15
N MET A 539 19.97 -11.45 31.24
CA MET A 539 20.37 -12.19 32.44
C MET A 539 19.01 -12.49 33.12
N GLY A 540 18.51 -13.70 33.22
CA GLY A 540 19.24 -14.95 33.43
C GLY A 540 19.71 -14.99 34.88
N GLY A 541 18.96 -15.67 35.74
CA GLY A 541 19.45 -16.10 37.05
C GLY A 541 18.65 -15.60 38.25
N MET A 542 17.63 -16.38 38.64
CA MET A 542 17.36 -16.62 40.05
C MET A 542 18.66 -17.02 40.75
N ASP A 543 18.97 -16.41 41.89
CA ASP A 543 19.39 -17.12 43.09
C ASP A 543 19.25 -16.21 44.31
N GLY A 544 18.64 -16.76 45.36
CA GLY A 544 18.02 -16.00 46.46
C GLY A 544 18.97 -15.53 47.56
N MET A 545 18.37 -14.85 48.54
CA MET A 545 18.60 -14.95 49.99
C MET A 545 17.98 -13.74 50.71
N TYR A 546 17.12 -14.06 51.69
CA TYR A 546 16.44 -13.23 52.70
C TYR A 546 15.20 -12.43 52.30
#